data_AF-A0A6P1DJY4-F1
#
_entry.id   AF-A0A6P1DJY4-F1
#
_cell.length_a   1.000
_cell.length_b   1.000
_cell.length_c   1.000
_cell.angle_alpha   90.00
_cell.angle_beta   90.00
_cell.angle_gamma   90.00
#
_symmetry.space_group_name_H-M   'P 1'
#
loop_
_entity.id
_entity.type
_entity.pdbx_description
1 polymer ?
#
loop_
_entity_poly.entity_id
_entity_poly.type
_entity_poly.pdbx_seq_one_letter_code
_entity_poly.pdbx_strand_id
1 'polypeptide(L)'
;NNTFEVPYNIQNILKKSCYDCHSNNTNYPWYHKIQPASWLLENHIKEGKKGLNFSEFGAYSKRRQKSKLKSIINQIKDDEMPLYSYTLIHSDAKLSEGNKKDLIDWLSKQKDSIQK
;
A
#
# COMPACT_ATOMS: atom_id res chain seq x y z
N ASN A 1 19.55 -8.18 -1.20
CA ASN A 1 18.22 -7.54 -1.21
C ASN A 1 18.17 -6.44 -0.17
N ASN A 2 18.16 -5.18 -0.58
CA ASN A 2 18.01 -4.05 0.35
C ASN A 2 16.54 -3.92 0.72
N THR A 3 16.18 -4.42 1.90
CA THR A 3 14.88 -4.13 2.52
C THR A 3 15.10 -3.06 3.59
N PHE A 4 14.29 -2.01 3.58
CA PHE A 4 14.33 -0.97 4.61
C PHE A 4 14.01 -1.57 5.97
N GLU A 5 14.62 -1.01 7.01
CA GLU A 5 14.12 -1.22 8.36
C GLU A 5 12.75 -0.53 8.49
N VAL A 6 11.72 -1.30 8.82
CA VAL A 6 10.34 -0.82 8.95
C VAL A 6 10.00 -0.77 10.43
N PRO A 7 9.85 0.44 11.02
CA PRO A 7 9.41 0.57 12.40
C PRO A 7 8.05 -0.13 12.63
N TYR A 8 7.83 -0.62 13.85
CA TYR A 8 6.65 -1.42 14.17
C TYR A 8 5.32 -0.69 13.87
N ASN A 9 5.22 0.61 14.17
CA ASN A 9 4.04 1.42 13.85
C ASN A 9 3.78 1.48 12.34
N ILE A 10 4.83 1.69 11.54
CA ILE A 10 4.73 1.71 10.07
C ILE A 10 4.34 0.34 9.52
N GLN A 11 4.92 -0.74 10.06
CA GLN A 11 4.58 -2.10 9.65
C GLN A 11 3.08 -2.38 9.87
N ASN A 12 2.52 -1.95 11.00
CA ASN A 12 1.09 -2.12 11.29
C ASN A 12 0.22 -1.31 10.32
N ILE A 13 0.60 -0.09 9.99
CA ILE A 13 -0.12 0.73 8.99
C ILE A 13 -0.09 0.03 7.62
N LEU A 14 1.08 -0.39 7.14
CA LEU A 14 1.23 -1.04 5.84
C LEU A 14 0.42 -2.35 5.75
N LYS A 15 0.41 -3.15 6.82
CA LYS A 15 -0.38 -4.39 6.89
C LYS A 15 -1.88 -4.14 6.74
N LYS A 16 -2.42 -3.15 7.45
CA LYS A 16 -3.87 -2.86 7.46
C LYS A 16 -4.33 -2.09 6.23
N SER A 17 -3.55 -1.12 5.78
CA SER A 17 -4.01 -0.13 4.79
C SER A 17 -3.50 -0.39 3.38
N CYS A 18 -2.52 -1.28 3.19
CA CYS A 18 -1.82 -1.41 1.89
C CYS A 18 -1.68 -2.86 1.40
N TYR A 19 -1.31 -3.80 2.26
CA TYR A 19 -0.82 -5.11 1.83
C TYR A 19 -1.88 -6.02 1.21
N ASP A 20 -3.15 -5.90 1.59
CA ASP A 20 -4.20 -6.72 1.01
C ASP A 20 -4.32 -6.49 -0.50
N CYS A 21 -4.16 -5.25 -0.97
CA CYS A 21 -4.22 -4.92 -2.40
C CYS A 21 -2.83 -4.94 -3.07
N HIS A 22 -1.77 -4.61 -2.35
CA HIS A 22 -0.43 -4.36 -2.93
C HIS A 22 0.63 -5.39 -2.53
N SER A 23 0.28 -6.58 -2.05
CA SER A 23 1.26 -7.63 -1.73
C SER A 23 0.82 -9.02 -2.18
N ASN A 24 1.75 -9.96 -2.28
CA ASN A 24 1.42 -11.36 -2.59
C ASN A 24 0.68 -12.09 -1.47
N ASN A 25 0.55 -11.47 -0.30
CA ASN A 25 -0.22 -12.01 0.82
C ASN A 25 -1.48 -11.15 1.03
N THR A 26 -2.52 -11.44 0.26
CA THR A 26 -3.81 -10.76 0.37
C THR A 26 -4.70 -11.50 1.37
N ASN A 27 -5.17 -10.82 2.42
CA ASN A 27 -6.21 -11.37 3.27
C ASN A 27 -7.57 -11.14 2.61
N TYR A 28 -8.13 -12.20 2.02
CA TYR A 28 -9.42 -12.10 1.36
C TYR A 28 -10.56 -12.06 2.39
N PRO A 29 -11.45 -11.06 2.34
CA PRO A 29 -12.61 -11.01 3.21
C PRO A 29 -13.63 -12.08 2.85
N TRP A 30 -14.53 -12.41 3.78
CA TRP A 30 -15.53 -13.49 3.64
C TRP A 30 -16.39 -13.37 2.36
N TYR A 31 -16.68 -12.14 1.91
CA TYR A 31 -17.49 -11.88 0.73
C TYR A 31 -16.73 -12.10 -0.61
N HIS A 32 -15.42 -12.40 -0.58
CA HIS A 32 -14.63 -12.77 -1.76
C HIS A 32 -15.17 -14.00 -2.49
N LYS A 33 -16.10 -14.76 -1.89
CA LYS A 33 -16.75 -15.93 -2.51
C LYS A 33 -18.10 -15.61 -3.16
N ILE A 34 -18.55 -14.37 -3.11
CA ILE A 34 -19.88 -13.95 -3.60
C ILE A 34 -19.73 -13.15 -4.89
N GLN A 35 -20.44 -13.55 -5.95
CA GLN A 35 -20.46 -12.82 -7.22
C GLN A 35 -21.56 -11.76 -7.25
N PRO A 36 -21.32 -10.60 -7.90
CA PRO A 36 -20.13 -10.21 -8.68
C PRO A 36 -19.01 -9.53 -7.85
N ALA A 37 -19.17 -9.41 -6.53
CA ALA A 37 -18.24 -8.68 -5.66
C ALA A 37 -16.81 -9.25 -5.69
N SER A 38 -16.69 -10.57 -5.77
CA SER A 38 -15.44 -11.30 -5.92
C SER A 38 -14.65 -10.86 -7.16
N TRP A 39 -15.26 -10.84 -8.35
CA TRP A 39 -14.59 -10.41 -9.58
C TRP A 39 -14.10 -8.96 -9.53
N LEU A 40 -14.91 -8.06 -8.98
CA LEU A 40 -14.53 -6.66 -8.82
C LEU A 40 -13.32 -6.51 -7.88
N LEU A 41 -13.35 -7.21 -6.75
CA LEU A 41 -12.26 -7.22 -5.78
C LEU A 41 -10.97 -7.80 -6.39
N GLU A 42 -11.04 -8.97 -7.02
CA GLU A 42 -9.89 -9.60 -7.68
C GLU A 42 -9.28 -8.70 -8.76
N ASN A 43 -10.13 -8.06 -9.58
CA ASN A 43 -9.69 -7.14 -10.61
C ASN A 43 -8.97 -5.92 -10.00
N HIS A 44 -9.52 -5.32 -8.94
CA HIS A 44 -8.87 -4.21 -8.23
C HIS A 44 -7.52 -4.61 -7.63
N ILE A 45 -7.43 -5.78 -6.99
CA ILE A 45 -6.17 -6.30 -6.43
C ILE A 45 -5.15 -6.52 -7.55
N LYS A 46 -5.58 -7.11 -8.67
CA LYS A 46 -4.71 -7.35 -9.83
C LYS A 46 -4.15 -6.05 -10.41
N GLU A 47 -4.99 -5.04 -10.61
CA GLU A 47 -4.54 -3.73 -11.09
C GLU A 47 -3.66 -3.01 -10.06
N GLY A 48 -4.00 -3.10 -8.77
CA GLY A 48 -3.20 -2.57 -7.67
C GLY A 48 -1.77 -3.13 -7.67
N LYS A 49 -1.61 -4.45 -7.81
CA LYS A 49 -0.30 -5.13 -7.87
C LYS A 49 0.51 -4.76 -9.10
N LYS A 50 -0.12 -4.56 -10.27
CA LYS A 50 0.56 -4.03 -11.47
C LYS A 50 1.18 -2.66 -11.21
N GLY A 51 0.44 -1.80 -10.50
CA GLY A 51 0.91 -0.49 -10.07
C GLY A 51 2.05 -0.58 -9.06
N LEU A 52 1.88 -1.37 -8.01
CA LEU A 52 2.82 -1.53 -6.92
C LEU A 52 2.63 -2.90 -6.25
N ASN A 53 3.71 -3.68 -6.15
CA ASN A 53 3.76 -4.89 -5.34
C ASN A 53 4.88 -4.80 -4.30
N PHE A 54 4.51 -4.69 -3.02
CA PHE A 54 5.44 -4.63 -1.89
C PHE A 54 6.27 -5.91 -1.74
N SER A 55 5.74 -7.07 -2.14
CA SER A 55 6.49 -8.33 -2.11
C SER A 55 7.62 -8.36 -3.14
N GLU A 56 7.53 -7.56 -4.20
CA GLU A 56 8.54 -7.45 -5.26
C GLU A 56 9.38 -6.18 -5.16
N PHE A 57 9.04 -5.28 -4.24
CA PHE A 57 9.62 -3.93 -4.18
C PHE A 57 11.14 -3.93 -4.09
N GLY A 58 11.72 -4.88 -3.34
CA GLY A 58 13.17 -5.05 -3.19
C GLY A 58 13.89 -5.42 -4.49
N ALA A 59 13.19 -5.99 -5.48
CA ALA A 59 13.72 -6.35 -6.80
C ALA A 59 13.53 -5.23 -7.84
N TYR A 60 12.77 -4.18 -7.53
CA TYR A 60 12.60 -3.05 -8.43
C TYR A 60 13.91 -2.28 -8.61
N SER A 61 14.12 -1.71 -9.79
CA SER A 61 15.23 -0.76 -9.99
C SER A 61 15.09 0.43 -9.04
N LYS A 62 16.22 1.01 -8.59
CA LYS A 62 16.22 2.19 -7.72
C LYS A 62 15.32 3.32 -8.22
N ARG A 63 15.31 3.57 -9.54
CA ARG A 63 14.43 4.55 -10.19
C ARG A 63 12.96 4.22 -9.98
N ARG A 64 12.58 2.95 -10.17
CA ARG A 64 11.20 2.48 -9.96
C ARG A 64 10.82 2.56 -8.48
N GLN A 65 11.69 2.15 -7.56
CA GLN A 65 11.47 2.28 -6.12
C GLN A 65 11.17 3.74 -5.72
N LYS A 66 12.02 4.69 -6.14
CA LYS A 66 11.78 6.14 -5.90
C LYS A 66 10.45 6.62 -6.46
N SER A 67 10.15 6.25 -7.71
CA SER A 67 8.90 6.64 -8.37
C SER A 67 7.68 6.11 -7.63
N LYS A 68 7.73 4.86 -7.14
CA LYS A 68 6.64 4.26 -6.38
C LYS A 68 6.49 4.87 -4.99
N LEU A 69 7.57 5.12 -4.26
CA LEU A 69 7.50 5.84 -2.98
C LEU A 69 6.88 7.24 -3.15
N LYS A 70 7.29 7.99 -4.18
CA LYS A 70 6.67 9.28 -4.51
C LYS A 70 5.18 9.14 -4.82
N SER A 71 4.80 8.12 -5.59
CA SER A 71 3.39 7.84 -5.92
C SER A 71 2.55 7.57 -4.68
N ILE A 72 3.05 6.74 -3.75
CA ILE A 72 2.35 6.42 -2.50
C ILE A 72 2.15 7.69 -1.67
N ILE A 73 3.20 8.50 -1.52
CA ILE A 73 3.12 9.76 -0.76
C ILE A 73 2.04 10.68 -1.33
N ASN A 74 1.99 10.84 -2.66
CA ASN A 74 0.99 11.68 -3.31
C ASN A 74 -0.43 11.14 -3.09
N GLN A 75 -0.66 9.85 -3.33
CA GLN A 75 -2.00 9.25 -3.15
C GLN A 75 -2.52 9.33 -1.71
N ILE A 76 -1.65 9.29 -0.70
CA ILE A 76 -2.05 9.49 0.69
C ILE A 76 -2.38 10.98 0.96
N LYS A 77 -1.61 11.91 0.39
CA LYS A 77 -1.85 13.35 0.54
C LYS A 77 -3.14 13.80 -0.14
N ASP A 78 -3.45 13.18 -1.27
CA ASP A 78 -4.62 13.50 -2.10
C ASP A 78 -5.86 12.72 -1.66
N ASP A 79 -5.78 11.96 -0.55
CA ASP A 79 -6.86 11.09 -0.04
C ASP A 79 -7.40 10.06 -1.05
N GLU A 80 -6.60 9.74 -2.07
CA GLU A 80 -6.95 8.72 -3.07
C GLU A 80 -6.77 7.29 -2.53
N MET A 81 -5.87 7.11 -1.56
CA MET A 81 -5.59 5.81 -0.94
C MET A 81 -5.63 5.85 0.59
N PRO A 82 -6.26 4.85 1.22
CA PRO A 82 -7.01 3.75 0.60
C PRO A 82 -8.32 4.23 -0.04
N LEU A 83 -8.80 3.51 -1.07
CA LEU A 83 -10.03 3.86 -1.77
C LEU A 83 -11.20 4.04 -0.79
N TYR A 84 -11.95 5.14 -0.92
CA TYR A 84 -13.10 5.42 -0.03
C TYR A 84 -14.08 4.24 0.03
N SER A 85 -14.45 3.69 -1.13
CA SER A 85 -15.35 2.53 -1.25
C SER A 85 -14.84 1.29 -0.50
N TYR A 86 -13.52 1.08 -0.45
CA TYR A 86 -12.92 0.00 0.32
C TYR A 86 -13.04 0.26 1.82
N THR A 87 -12.79 1.48 2.28
CA THR A 87 -12.87 1.84 3.71
C THR A 87 -14.29 1.87 4.28
N LEU A 88 -15.33 1.87 3.45
CA LEU A 88 -16.72 1.73 3.90
C LEU A 88 -17.00 0.38 4.57
N ILE A 89 -16.29 -0.66 4.12
CA ILE A 89 -16.42 -2.04 4.61
C ILE A 89 -15.17 -2.51 5.37
N HIS A 90 -14.02 -1.87 5.15
CA HIS A 90 -12.74 -2.08 5.85
C HIS A 90 -12.30 -0.82 6.59
N SER A 91 -13.05 -0.47 7.63
CA SER A 91 -12.80 0.77 8.39
C SER A 91 -11.45 0.76 9.11
N ASP A 92 -10.91 -0.41 9.40
CA ASP A 92 -9.58 -0.61 10.01
C ASP A 92 -8.42 -0.26 9.05
N ALA A 93 -8.67 -0.27 7.74
CA ALA A 93 -7.72 0.18 6.73
C ALA A 93 -7.61 1.70 6.66
N LYS A 94 -8.58 2.45 7.22
CA LYS A 94 -8.59 3.92 7.15
C LYS A 94 -7.35 4.52 7.82
N LEU A 95 -6.68 5.43 7.11
CA LEU A 95 -5.55 6.17 7.66
C LEU A 95 -6.06 7.36 8.49
N SER A 96 -5.74 7.39 9.78
CA SER A 96 -5.88 8.59 10.61
C SER A 96 -4.85 9.65 10.17
N GLU A 97 -5.08 10.91 10.50
CA GLU A 97 -4.12 11.99 10.19
C GLU A 97 -2.73 11.73 10.80
N GLY A 98 -2.67 11.15 12.00
CA GLY A 98 -1.41 10.72 12.61
C GLY A 98 -0.73 9.60 11.80
N ASN A 99 -1.47 8.58 11.38
CA ASN A 99 -0.94 7.49 10.56
C ASN A 99 -0.46 7.99 9.19
N LYS A 100 -1.20 8.92 8.55
CA LYS A 100 -0.79 9.55 7.28
C LYS A 100 0.54 10.26 7.44
N LYS A 101 0.67 11.09 8.49
CA LYS A 101 1.90 11.83 8.79
C LYS A 101 3.08 10.89 8.99
N ASP A 102 2.96 9.92 9.89
CA ASP A 102 4.02 8.96 10.21
C ASP A 102 4.48 8.19 8.96
N LEU A 103 3.51 7.73 8.16
CA LEU A 103 3.78 6.98 6.95
C LEU A 103 4.46 7.86 5.87
N ILE A 104 3.96 9.07 5.64
CA ILE A 104 4.55 10.01 4.67
C ILE A 104 5.98 10.39 5.07
N ASP A 105 6.21 10.68 6.35
CA ASP A 105 7.53 11.07 6.86
C ASP A 105 8.53 9.90 6.69
N TRP A 106 8.11 8.67 7.01
CA TRP A 106 8.94 7.48 6.80
C TRP A 106 9.21 7.22 5.31
N LEU A 107 8.18 7.23 4.45
CA LEU A 107 8.32 7.02 3.01
C LEU A 107 9.23 8.07 2.36
N SER A 108 9.16 9.34 2.82
CA SER A 108 10.00 10.42 2.32
C SER A 108 11.47 10.16 2.63
N LYS A 109 11.78 9.76 3.87
CA LYS A 109 13.13 9.35 4.27
C LYS A 109 13.66 8.19 3.43
N GLN A 110 12.84 7.17 3.19
CA GLN A 110 13.25 6.03 2.36
C GLN A 110 13.46 6.43 0.89
N LYS A 111 12.62 7.30 0.34
CA LYS A 111 12.76 7.79 -1.03
C LYS A 111 14.09 8.54 -1.21
N ASP A 112 14.46 9.34 -0.23
CA ASP A 112 15.66 10.18 -0.27
C ASP A 112 16.94 9.38 0.03
N SER A 113 16.84 8.31 0.83
CA SER A 113 17.96 7.41 1.14
C SER A 113 18.37 6.51 -0.04
N ILE A 114 17.48 6.26 -1.01
CA ILE A 114 17.86 5.60 -2.26
C ILE A 114 18.83 6.52 -3.00
N GLN A 115 20.14 6.33 -2.84
CA GLN A 115 21.14 7.08 -3.63
C GLN A 115 21.03 6.70 -5.11
N LYS A 116 21.34 7.64 -6.02
CA LYS A 116 21.26 7.42 -7.48
C LYS A 116 21.93 6.11 -7.90
#